data_AF-A0A6G2QG74-F1
#
_entry.id   AF-A0A6G2QG74-F1
#
_cell.length_a   1.000
_cell.length_b   1.000
_cell.length_c   1.000
_cell.angle_alpha   90.00
_cell.angle_beta   90.00
_cell.angle_gamma   90.00
#
_symmetry.space_group_name_H-M   'P 1'
#
loop_
_entity.id
_entity.type
_entity.pdbx_description
1 polymer ?
#
loop_
_entity_poly.entity_id
_entity_poly.type
_entity_poly.pdbx_seq_one_letter_code
_entity_poly.pdbx_strand_id
1 'polypeptide(L)'
;MSVNYDRTAVNYDTVTQAAQDVRKTAKELAEQLEILMRKVKAVAETWEGEAKTAYAEIQRSSSSEMDQMCQKLARIAQLLDESVIGYQDTDHGNAARFRMLMG
;
A
#
# COMPACT_ATOMS: atom_id res chain seq x y z
N MET A 1 5.24 31.63 -22.21
CA MET A 1 5.81 30.34 -21.76
C MET A 1 4.81 29.74 -20.78
N SER A 2 3.97 28.80 -21.22
CA SER A 2 2.90 28.24 -20.38
C SER A 2 3.55 27.33 -19.34
N VAL A 3 3.53 27.73 -18.08
CA VAL A 3 4.09 26.94 -16.98
C VAL A 3 3.17 25.73 -16.79
N ASN A 4 3.76 24.52 -16.81
CA ASN A 4 3.10 23.21 -16.85
C ASN A 4 2.36 22.85 -15.54
N TYR A 5 1.53 23.74 -14.99
CA TYR A 5 0.71 23.46 -13.79
C TYR A 5 -0.26 22.30 -13.99
N ASP A 6 -0.77 22.12 -15.22
CA ASP A 6 -1.68 21.03 -15.57
C ASP A 6 -1.01 19.66 -15.44
N ARG A 7 0.27 19.56 -15.81
CA ARG A 7 1.02 18.29 -15.76
C ARG A 7 1.42 17.90 -14.34
N THR A 8 1.65 18.88 -13.44
CA THR A 8 1.97 18.59 -12.03
C THR A 8 0.73 18.20 -11.23
N ALA A 9 -0.41 18.86 -11.47
CA ALA A 9 -1.69 18.50 -10.85
C ALA A 9 -2.18 17.10 -11.28
N VAL A 10 -2.11 16.77 -12.57
CA VAL A 10 -2.45 15.42 -13.07
C VAL A 10 -1.55 14.35 -12.47
N ASN A 11 -0.26 14.65 -12.28
CA ASN A 11 0.67 13.70 -11.64
C ASN A 11 0.34 13.49 -10.15
N TYR A 12 -0.04 14.55 -9.43
CA TYR A 12 -0.47 14.48 -8.03
C TYR A 12 -1.68 13.53 -7.84
N ASP A 13 -2.72 13.74 -8.64
CA ASP A 13 -3.93 12.91 -8.57
C ASP A 13 -3.58 11.45 -8.91
N THR A 14 -2.71 11.23 -9.90
CA THR A 14 -2.28 9.89 -10.30
C THR A 14 -1.50 9.16 -9.20
N VAL A 15 -0.58 9.84 -8.51
CA VAL A 15 0.20 9.23 -7.42
C VAL A 15 -0.66 8.99 -6.18
N THR A 16 -1.57 9.91 -5.86
CA THR A 16 -2.53 9.74 -4.76
C THR A 16 -3.47 8.57 -5.03
N GLN A 17 -3.98 8.44 -6.26
CA GLN A 17 -4.78 7.29 -6.68
C GLN A 17 -3.98 5.99 -6.60
N ALA A 18 -2.73 5.97 -7.07
CA ALA A 18 -1.88 4.79 -6.96
C ALA A 18 -1.65 4.37 -5.49
N ALA A 19 -1.47 5.32 -4.56
CA ALA A 19 -1.36 5.02 -3.13
C ALA A 19 -2.66 4.42 -2.56
N GLN A 20 -3.82 4.92 -2.98
CA GLN A 20 -5.13 4.37 -2.61
C GLN A 20 -5.32 2.97 -3.18
N ASP A 21 -4.96 2.73 -4.43
CA ASP A 21 -5.03 1.43 -5.09
C ASP A 21 -4.13 0.39 -4.43
N VAL A 22 -2.91 0.78 -4.02
CA VAL A 22 -2.00 -0.09 -3.26
C VAL A 22 -2.63 -0.48 -1.91
N ARG A 23 -3.21 0.48 -1.18
CA ARG A 23 -3.90 0.20 0.10
C ARG A 23 -5.11 -0.73 -0.10
N LYS A 24 -5.89 -0.48 -1.14
CA LYS A 24 -7.07 -1.30 -1.47
C LYS A 24 -6.66 -2.73 -1.83
N THR A 25 -5.68 -2.88 -2.71
CA THR A 25 -5.14 -4.18 -3.13
C THR A 25 -4.56 -4.95 -1.95
N ALA A 26 -3.85 -4.26 -1.05
CA ALA A 26 -3.32 -4.86 0.18
C ALA A 26 -4.43 -5.43 1.07
N LYS A 27 -5.51 -4.66 1.25
CA LYS A 27 -6.67 -5.07 2.03
C LYS A 27 -7.39 -6.27 1.40
N GLU A 28 -7.63 -6.22 0.09
CA GLU A 28 -8.27 -7.32 -0.64
C GLU A 28 -7.44 -8.61 -0.56
N LEU A 29 -6.11 -8.51 -0.69
CA LEU A 29 -5.22 -9.67 -0.56
C LEU A 29 -5.26 -10.26 0.86
N ALA A 30 -5.28 -9.40 1.88
CA ALA A 30 -5.40 -9.83 3.27
C ALA A 30 -6.73 -10.57 3.52
N GLU A 31 -7.84 -10.03 3.05
CA GLU A 31 -9.16 -10.64 3.15
C GLU A 31 -9.22 -12.00 2.42
N GLN A 32 -8.68 -12.09 1.20
CA GLN A 32 -8.65 -13.34 0.44
C GLN A 32 -7.82 -14.42 1.12
N LEU A 33 -6.65 -14.07 1.67
CA LEU A 33 -5.82 -15.04 2.35
C LEU A 33 -6.46 -15.50 3.67
N GLU A 34 -7.11 -14.59 4.41
CA GLU A 34 -7.87 -14.95 5.61
C GLU A 34 -9.03 -15.90 5.29
N ILE A 35 -9.75 -15.66 4.19
CA ILE A 35 -10.79 -16.58 3.69
C ILE A 35 -10.19 -17.95 3.36
N LEU A 36 -9.05 -17.99 2.66
CA LEU A 36 -8.36 -19.23 2.34
C LEU A 36 -7.98 -19.99 3.61
N MET A 37 -7.36 -19.31 4.58
CA MET A 37 -6.97 -19.92 5.86
C MET A 37 -8.18 -20.48 6.61
N ARG A 38 -9.32 -19.76 6.66
CA ARG A 38 -10.56 -20.28 7.25
C ARG A 38 -11.05 -21.56 6.57
N LYS A 39 -11.02 -21.60 5.23
CA LYS A 39 -11.41 -22.80 4.47
C LYS A 39 -10.48 -23.97 4.78
N VAL A 40 -9.16 -23.74 4.78
CA VAL A 40 -8.20 -24.79 5.10
C VAL A 40 -8.37 -25.26 6.54
N LYS A 41 -8.66 -24.36 7.50
CA LYS A 41 -8.93 -24.74 8.89
C LYS A 41 -10.13 -25.68 9.00
N ALA A 42 -11.23 -25.38 8.31
CA ALA A 42 -12.41 -26.23 8.29
C ALA A 42 -12.10 -27.64 7.73
N VAL A 43 -11.21 -27.73 6.73
CA VAL A 43 -10.74 -29.02 6.22
C VAL A 43 -9.79 -29.69 7.22
N ALA A 44 -8.91 -28.94 7.86
CA ALA A 44 -7.95 -29.44 8.84
C ALA A 44 -8.60 -29.98 10.13
N GLU A 45 -9.84 -29.58 10.43
CA GLU A 45 -10.62 -30.20 11.52
C GLU A 45 -10.90 -31.69 11.28
N THR A 46 -10.88 -32.13 10.02
CA THR A 46 -11.01 -33.55 9.65
C THR A 46 -9.68 -34.30 9.64
N TRP A 47 -8.56 -33.60 9.85
CA TRP A 47 -7.23 -34.19 9.86
C TRP A 47 -6.87 -34.65 11.27
N GLU A 48 -6.48 -35.92 11.40
CA GLU A 48 -5.96 -36.49 12.65
C GLU A 48 -4.43 -36.58 12.63
N GLY A 49 -3.79 -36.49 13.81
CA GLY A 49 -2.35 -36.71 13.96
C GLY A 49 -1.46 -35.57 13.44
N GLU A 50 -0.39 -35.92 12.72
CA GLU A 50 0.67 -34.99 12.27
C GLU A 50 0.18 -33.90 11.30
N ALA A 51 -0.83 -34.18 10.49
CA ALA A 51 -1.38 -33.22 9.52
C ALA A 51 -1.97 -31.98 10.21
N LYS A 52 -2.56 -32.15 11.39
CA LYS A 52 -3.09 -31.03 12.20
C LYS A 52 -1.96 -30.16 12.77
N THR A 53 -0.87 -30.78 13.21
CA THR A 53 0.31 -30.08 13.74
C THR A 53 1.01 -29.29 12.64
N ALA A 54 1.24 -29.91 11.47
CA ALA A 54 1.83 -29.24 10.31
C ALA A 54 0.97 -28.06 9.84
N TYR A 55 -0.36 -28.22 9.83
CA TYR A 55 -1.27 -27.12 9.51
C TYR A 55 -1.19 -25.97 10.51
N ALA A 56 -1.13 -26.24 11.81
CA ALA A 56 -1.02 -25.20 12.83
C ALA A 56 0.26 -24.36 12.67
N GLU A 57 1.35 -25.00 12.23
CA GLU A 57 2.62 -24.33 11.96
C GLU A 57 2.55 -23.46 10.71
N ILE A 58 2.00 -23.99 9.61
CA ILE A 58 1.73 -23.24 8.36
C ILE A 58 0.78 -22.07 8.64
N GLN A 59 -0.27 -22.28 9.44
CA GLN A 59 -1.22 -21.24 9.81
C GLN A 59 -0.52 -20.08 10.53
N ARG A 60 0.41 -20.38 11.43
CA ARG A 60 1.16 -19.37 12.19
C ARG A 60 2.16 -18.63 11.28
N SER A 61 2.87 -19.34 10.39
CA SER A 61 3.80 -18.69 9.46
C SER A 61 3.06 -17.81 8.45
N SER A 62 1.96 -18.30 7.86
CA SER A 62 1.15 -17.53 6.91
C SER A 62 0.58 -16.26 7.55
N SER A 63 0.10 -16.32 8.79
CA SER A 63 -0.38 -15.11 9.49
C SER A 63 0.74 -14.08 9.69
N SER A 64 1.95 -14.53 10.03
CA SER A 64 3.11 -13.62 10.17
C SER A 64 3.55 -13.03 8.83
N GLU A 65 3.54 -13.84 7.76
CA GLU A 65 3.86 -13.38 6.40
C GLU A 65 2.83 -12.36 5.90
N MET A 66 1.54 -12.54 6.22
CA MET A 66 0.48 -11.57 5.92
C MET A 66 0.73 -10.22 6.57
N ASP A 67 1.02 -10.22 7.88
CA ASP A 67 1.28 -8.99 8.62
C ASP A 67 2.48 -8.24 8.02
N GLN A 68 3.55 -8.97 7.66
CA GLN A 68 4.71 -8.39 7.00
C GLN A 68 4.37 -7.83 5.62
N MET A 69 3.54 -8.52 4.84
CA MET A 69 3.12 -8.05 3.52
C MET A 69 2.26 -6.78 3.61
N CYS A 70 1.32 -6.74 4.55
CA CYS A 70 0.51 -5.56 4.84
C CYS A 70 1.39 -4.36 5.26
N GLN A 71 2.37 -4.60 6.14
CA GLN A 71 3.32 -3.55 6.56
C GLN A 71 4.14 -3.02 5.38
N LYS A 72 4.63 -3.90 4.49
CA LYS A 72 5.38 -3.49 3.30
C LYS A 72 4.52 -2.66 2.35
N LEU A 73 3.28 -3.08 2.08
CA LEU A 73 2.36 -2.34 1.21
C LEU A 73 1.95 -1.00 1.83
N ALA A 74 1.74 -0.95 3.14
CA ALA A 74 1.52 0.31 3.87
C ALA A 74 2.73 1.24 3.76
N ARG A 75 3.96 0.70 3.85
CA ARG A 75 5.19 1.46 3.67
C ARG A 75 5.32 1.98 2.24
N ILE A 76 4.98 1.19 1.22
CA ILE A 76 4.96 1.64 -0.18
C ILE A 76 3.95 2.78 -0.37
N ALA A 77 2.74 2.64 0.18
CA ALA A 77 1.74 3.72 0.13
C ALA A 77 2.23 4.99 0.84
N GLN A 78 2.91 4.85 1.98
CA GLN A 78 3.52 5.99 2.67
C GLN A 78 4.63 6.64 1.85
N LEU A 79 5.51 5.87 1.20
CA LEU A 79 6.56 6.41 0.33
C LEU A 79 5.96 7.14 -0.89
N LEU A 80 4.84 6.66 -1.42
CA LEU A 80 4.09 7.35 -2.47
C LEU A 80 3.52 8.68 -1.95
N ASP A 81 2.90 8.71 -0.78
CA ASP A 81 2.41 9.96 -0.14
C ASP A 81 3.55 10.94 0.17
N GLU A 82 4.69 10.46 0.69
CA GLU A 82 5.88 11.28 0.98
C GLU A 82 6.48 11.88 -0.30
N SER A 83 6.48 11.13 -1.41
CA SER A 83 6.92 11.64 -2.71
C SER A 83 6.05 12.80 -3.18
N VAL A 84 4.75 12.73 -2.93
CA VAL A 84 3.79 13.80 -3.26
C VAL A 84 4.04 15.07 -2.43
N ILE A 85 4.28 14.93 -1.12
CA ILE A 85 4.59 16.05 -0.23
C ILE A 85 5.90 16.74 -0.64
N GLY A 86 6.94 15.96 -0.96
CA GLY A 86 8.22 16.51 -1.41
C GLY A 86 8.12 17.33 -2.71
N TYR A 87 7.23 16.94 -3.63
CA TYR A 87 6.93 17.73 -4.82
C TYR A 87 6.14 19.00 -4.49
N GLN A 88 5.17 18.95 -3.58
CA GLN A 88 4.39 20.12 -3.14
C GLN A 88 5.30 21.21 -2.57
N ASP A 89 6.19 20.89 -1.63
CA ASP A 89 7.08 21.87 -1.00
C ASP A 89 8.07 22.49 -2.01
N THR A 90 8.57 21.68 -2.94
CA THR A 90 9.52 22.11 -3.97
C THR A 90 8.87 23.03 -5.00
N ASP A 91 7.63 22.74 -5.42
CA ASP A 91 6.90 23.57 -6.39
C ASP A 91 6.39 24.88 -5.76
N HIS A 92 5.85 24.81 -4.53
CA HIS A 92 5.39 26.01 -3.81
C HIS A 92 6.54 26.99 -3.51
N GLY A 93 7.70 26.46 -3.13
CA GLY A 93 8.91 27.26 -2.88
C GLY A 93 9.43 27.96 -4.14
N ASN A 94 9.40 27.29 -5.30
CA ASN A 94 9.80 27.89 -6.56
C ASN A 94 8.74 28.87 -7.10
N ALA A 95 7.45 28.56 -6.99
CA ALA A 95 6.37 29.45 -7.39
C ALA A 95 6.34 30.75 -6.55
N ALA A 96 6.61 30.68 -5.24
CA ALA A 96 6.76 31.85 -4.38
C ALA A 96 7.95 32.72 -4.80
N ARG A 97 9.10 32.10 -5.12
CA ARG A 97 10.29 32.82 -5.62
C ARG A 97 10.07 33.46 -6.99
N PHE A 98 9.38 32.79 -7.91
CA PHE A 98 9.02 33.36 -9.21
C PHE A 98 8.05 34.55 -9.07
N ARG A 99 7.10 34.49 -8.13
CA ARG A 99 6.17 35.59 -7.87
C ARG A 99 6.87 36.80 -7.24
N MET A 100 7.94 36.57 -6.46
CA MET A 100 8.75 37.61 -5.84
C MET A 100 9.77 38.25 -6.80
N LEU A 101 10.15 37.57 -7.88
CA LEU A 101 11.07 38.06 -8.92
C LEU A 101 10.36 38.80 -10.07
N MET A 102 9.02 38.72 -10.14
CA MET A 102 8.18 39.33 -11.19
C MET A 102 7.23 40.41 -10.65
N GLY A 103 7.40 40.82 -9.39
CA GLY A 103 6.76 42.00 -8.79
C GLY A 103 7.83 43.00 -8.37
#